data_AF-A0A844EDU4-F1
#
_entry.id   AF-A0A844EDU4-F1
#
_cell.length_a   1.000
_cell.length_b   1.000
_cell.length_c   1.000
_cell.angle_alpha   90.00
_cell.angle_beta   90.00
_cell.angle_gamma   90.00
#
_symmetry.space_group_name_H-M   'P 1'
#
loop_
_entity.id
_entity.type
_entity.pdbx_description
1 polymer ?
#
loop_
_entity_poly.entity_id
_entity_poly.type
_entity_poly.pdbx_seq_one_letter_code
_entity_poly.pdbx_strand_id
1 'polypeptide(L)'
;PMINFNGNLGILPHQAWNREYQYTIDKEIVAELLAKSKSLGLSLIAVEGRDMFLANHGVKNNAGFGFFPSTLETDQVLSQQSLRDNPISITVQV
;
A
#
# COMPACT_ATOMS: atom_id res chain seq x y z
N PRO A 1 13.72 17.44 3.01
CA PRO A 1 12.46 16.93 2.39
C PRO A 1 12.66 15.46 2.05
N MET A 2 11.61 14.65 2.19
CA MET A 2 11.60 13.24 1.85
C MET A 2 10.70 13.03 0.63
N ILE A 3 11.18 12.23 -0.31
CA ILE A 3 10.43 11.80 -1.48
C ILE A 3 10.22 10.30 -1.33
N ASN A 4 8.98 9.90 -1.11
CA ASN A 4 8.60 8.51 -0.82
C ASN A 4 7.70 7.96 -1.93
N PHE A 5 7.45 6.64 -1.90
CA PHE A 5 6.51 5.95 -2.79
C PHE A 5 6.75 6.25 -4.28
N ASN A 6 8.00 6.13 -4.72
CA ASN A 6 8.43 6.43 -6.09
C ASN A 6 8.06 7.85 -6.57
N GLY A 7 8.00 8.80 -5.64
CA GLY A 7 7.72 10.19 -5.96
C GLY A 7 6.28 10.61 -5.73
N ASN A 8 5.37 9.71 -5.33
CA ASN A 8 3.97 10.05 -5.08
C ASN A 8 3.74 10.84 -3.77
N LEU A 9 4.74 10.92 -2.90
CA LEU A 9 4.67 11.71 -1.67
C LEU A 9 5.95 12.54 -1.52
N GLY A 10 5.80 13.86 -1.47
CA GLY A 10 6.87 14.78 -1.11
C GLY A 10 6.51 15.52 0.17
N ILE A 11 7.23 15.27 1.27
CA ILE A 11 6.92 15.85 2.59
C ILE A 11 8.18 16.38 3.29
N LEU A 12 8.00 17.29 4.24
CA LEU A 12 9.00 17.57 5.26
C LEU A 12 8.44 17.08 6.60
N PRO A 13 8.94 15.97 7.16
CA PRO A 13 8.32 15.38 8.35
C PRO A 13 8.32 16.37 9.53
N HIS A 14 7.19 16.37 10.27
CA HIS A 14 6.91 17.25 11.41
C HIS A 14 6.86 18.76 11.09
N GLN A 15 6.82 19.15 9.82
CA GLN A 15 6.78 20.56 9.41
C GLN A 15 5.81 20.77 8.25
N ALA A 16 5.03 21.85 8.32
CA ALA A 16 4.28 22.30 7.16
C ALA A 16 5.24 22.81 6.10
N TRP A 17 5.14 22.27 4.89
CA TRP A 17 6.00 22.66 3.77
C TRP A 17 5.14 23.11 2.59
N ASN A 18 5.37 24.31 2.08
CA ASN A 18 4.58 24.89 0.99
C ASN A 18 4.68 24.14 -0.36
N ARG A 19 5.63 23.21 -0.49
CA ARG A 19 5.77 22.32 -1.66
C ARG A 19 5.40 20.87 -1.32
N GLU A 20 4.78 20.64 -0.17
CA GLU A 20 4.26 19.33 0.17
C GLU A 20 3.20 18.89 -0.85
N TYR A 21 3.26 17.63 -1.26
CA TYR A 21 2.31 17.08 -2.20
C TYR A 21 2.10 15.58 -1.96
N GLN A 22 0.93 15.10 -2.36
CA GLN A 22 0.56 13.69 -2.32
C GLN A 22 -0.29 13.35 -3.54
N TYR A 23 0.11 12.33 -4.27
CA TYR A 23 -0.68 11.72 -5.33
C TYR A 23 -1.15 10.35 -4.87
N THR A 24 -2.40 10.02 -5.17
CA THR A 24 -3.03 8.78 -4.73
C THR A 24 -3.55 7.98 -5.92
N ILE A 25 -3.68 6.68 -5.73
CA ILE A 25 -4.26 5.74 -6.67
C ILE A 25 -5.70 5.51 -6.26
N ASP A 26 -6.62 5.47 -7.24
CA ASP A 26 -8.02 5.25 -6.96
C ASP A 26 -8.25 3.87 -6.31
N LYS A 27 -8.95 3.82 -5.18
CA LYS A 27 -9.07 2.57 -4.41
C LYS A 27 -9.85 1.49 -5.17
N GLU A 28 -10.68 1.88 -6.12
CA GLU A 28 -11.40 0.99 -7.02
C GLU A 28 -10.43 0.17 -7.88
N ILE A 29 -9.26 0.71 -8.24
CA ILE A 29 -8.20 -0.04 -8.94
C ILE A 29 -7.66 -1.15 -8.03
N VAL A 30 -7.44 -0.86 -6.74
CA VAL A 30 -6.99 -1.86 -5.76
C VAL A 30 -8.05 -2.94 -5.57
N ALA A 31 -9.32 -2.54 -5.45
CA ALA A 31 -10.44 -3.47 -5.31
C ALA A 31 -10.53 -4.40 -6.53
N GLU A 32 -10.33 -3.87 -7.74
CA GLU A 32 -10.29 -4.68 -8.96
C GLU A 32 -9.09 -5.62 -8.99
N LEU A 33 -7.89 -5.17 -8.63
CA LEU A 33 -6.70 -6.01 -8.50
C LEU A 33 -6.93 -7.15 -7.49
N LEU A 34 -7.56 -6.86 -6.36
CA LEU A 34 -7.89 -7.88 -5.36
C LEU A 34 -8.88 -8.91 -5.92
N ALA A 35 -9.95 -8.45 -6.58
CA ALA A 35 -10.96 -9.31 -7.19
C ALA A 35 -10.40 -10.17 -8.34
N LYS A 36 -9.41 -9.64 -9.09
CA LYS A 36 -8.76 -10.33 -10.22
C LYS A 36 -7.45 -11.02 -9.85
N SER A 37 -7.00 -10.95 -8.60
CA SER A 37 -5.69 -11.45 -8.11
C SER A 37 -5.34 -12.83 -8.67
N LYS A 38 -6.24 -13.82 -8.53
CA LYS A 38 -6.04 -15.18 -9.04
C LYS A 38 -5.86 -15.24 -10.56
N SER A 39 -6.65 -14.47 -11.31
CA SER A 39 -6.57 -14.46 -12.79
C SER A 39 -5.31 -13.77 -13.31
N LEU A 40 -4.78 -12.82 -12.54
CA LEU A 40 -3.55 -12.09 -12.83
C LEU A 40 -2.30 -12.78 -12.26
N GLY A 41 -2.48 -13.90 -11.54
CA GLY A 41 -1.38 -14.61 -10.87
C GLY A 41 -0.77 -13.84 -9.69
N LEU A 42 -1.48 -12.87 -9.10
CA LEU A 42 -0.96 -12.06 -8.00
C LEU A 42 -1.00 -12.86 -6.69
N SER A 43 0.19 -13.13 -6.14
CA SER A 43 0.35 -13.73 -4.82
C SER A 43 0.21 -12.67 -3.72
N LEU A 44 0.91 -11.54 -3.83
CA LEU A 44 0.85 -10.41 -2.89
C LEU A 44 0.18 -9.20 -3.51
N ILE A 45 -0.67 -8.54 -2.72
CA ILE A 45 -1.13 -7.17 -2.96
C ILE A 45 -1.01 -6.44 -1.62
N ALA A 46 -0.17 -5.41 -1.58
CA ALA A 46 -0.01 -4.50 -0.44
C ALA A 46 -0.23 -3.06 -0.90
N VAL A 47 -0.85 -2.24 -0.06
CA VAL A 47 -1.08 -0.82 -0.32
C VAL A 47 -0.65 0.00 0.87
N GLU A 48 -0.08 1.17 0.59
CA GLU A 48 0.40 2.09 1.62
C GLU A 48 -0.16 3.48 1.40
N GLY A 49 -0.51 4.14 2.50
CA GLY A 49 -0.78 5.56 2.59
C GLY A 49 0.22 6.23 3.52
N ARG A 50 -0.07 7.47 3.91
CA ARG A 50 0.78 8.21 4.86
C ARG A 50 0.82 7.53 6.23
N ASP A 51 -0.34 7.08 6.69
CA ASP A 51 -0.56 6.45 8.00
C ASP A 51 -1.34 5.13 7.86
N MET A 52 -1.23 4.47 6.70
CA MET A 52 -2.01 3.27 6.36
C MET A 52 -1.10 2.23 5.73
N PHE A 53 -1.26 0.97 6.15
CA PHE A 53 -0.71 -0.20 5.48
C PHE A 53 -1.76 -1.30 5.47
N LEU A 54 -2.07 -1.84 4.30
CA LEU A 54 -2.96 -2.99 4.15
C LEU A 54 -2.32 -4.03 3.20
N ALA A 55 -2.51 -5.32 3.48
CA ALA A 55 -2.07 -6.38 2.57
C ALA A 55 -3.05 -7.56 2.53
N ASN A 56 -3.10 -8.28 1.40
CA ASN A 56 -3.97 -9.44 1.26
C ASN A 56 -3.54 -10.62 2.16
N HIS A 57 -2.25 -10.72 2.50
CA HIS A 57 -1.70 -11.62 3.50
C HIS A 57 -0.32 -11.13 3.99
N GLY A 58 0.14 -11.64 5.13
CA GLY A 58 1.46 -11.34 5.67
C GLY A 58 2.57 -11.96 4.83
N VAL A 59 3.67 -11.21 4.62
CA VAL A 59 4.75 -11.65 3.73
C VAL A 59 5.71 -12.57 4.46
N LYS A 60 5.96 -13.76 3.89
CA LYS A 60 6.96 -14.67 4.46
C LYS A 60 8.36 -14.03 4.32
N ASN A 61 9.13 -14.04 5.41
CA ASN A 61 10.46 -13.40 5.52
C ASN A 61 11.45 -13.76 4.40
N ASN A 62 11.25 -14.86 3.68
CA ASN A 62 12.13 -15.34 2.62
C ASN A 62 11.78 -14.80 1.22
N ALA A 63 10.76 -13.94 1.08
CA ALA A 63 10.26 -13.48 -0.22
C ALA A 63 10.93 -12.20 -0.76
N GLY A 64 11.98 -11.68 -0.09
CA GLY A 64 12.67 -10.44 -0.51
C GLY A 64 11.96 -9.15 -0.10
N PHE A 65 10.81 -9.24 0.56
CA PHE A 65 10.04 -8.12 1.10
C PHE A 65 10.18 -8.02 2.62
N GLY A 66 11.42 -8.03 3.13
CA GLY A 66 11.70 -7.96 4.58
C GLY A 66 11.25 -6.67 5.27
N PHE A 67 10.64 -5.75 4.53
CA PHE A 67 10.05 -4.50 5.02
C PHE A 67 8.54 -4.61 5.30
N PHE A 68 7.85 -5.62 4.76
CA PHE A 68 6.45 -5.87 5.08
C PHE A 68 6.30 -6.80 6.28
N PRO A 69 5.28 -6.60 7.12
CA PRO A 69 5.03 -7.46 8.27
C PRO A 69 4.66 -8.88 7.82
N SER A 70 5.19 -9.87 8.54
CA SER A 70 4.91 -11.28 8.30
C SER A 70 3.58 -11.75 8.90
N THR A 71 3.07 -11.01 9.88
CA THR A 71 1.74 -11.19 10.49
C THR A 71 0.99 -9.87 10.37
N LEU A 72 -0.26 -9.92 9.90
CA LEU A 72 -1.12 -8.75 9.80
C LEU A 72 -2.00 -8.62 11.03
N GLU A 73 -2.16 -7.40 11.52
CA GLU A 73 -3.24 -7.06 12.45
C GLU A 73 -4.60 -7.10 11.73
N THR A 74 -5.69 -7.19 12.50
CA THR A 74 -7.05 -7.33 11.92
C THR A 74 -7.42 -6.16 11.00
N ASP A 75 -6.96 -4.95 11.33
CA ASP A 75 -7.18 -3.74 10.55
C ASP A 75 -6.19 -3.56 9.38
N GLN A 76 -5.17 -4.42 9.28
CA GLN A 76 -4.18 -4.44 8.21
C GLN A 76 -4.50 -5.43 7.08
N VAL A 77 -5.55 -6.25 7.25
CA VAL A 77 -6.00 -7.16 6.20
C VAL A 77 -6.70 -6.37 5.10
N LEU A 78 -6.19 -6.43 3.88
CA LEU A 78 -6.76 -5.76 2.71
C LEU A 78 -8.10 -6.37 2.32
N SER A 79 -9.14 -5.54 2.35
CA SER A 79 -10.51 -5.88 1.98
C SER A 79 -11.23 -4.61 1.51
N GLN A 80 -12.43 -4.72 0.95
CA GLN A 80 -13.26 -3.54 0.68
C GLN A 80 -13.60 -2.74 1.95
N GLN A 81 -13.66 -3.41 3.11
CA GLN A 81 -14.03 -2.77 4.38
C GLN A 81 -12.87 -2.01 5.02
N SER A 82 -11.65 -2.50 4.86
CA SER A 82 -10.43 -1.88 5.40
C SER A 82 -9.87 -0.80 4.47
N LEU A 83 -10.06 -0.93 3.15
CA LEU A 83 -9.64 0.08 2.16
C LEU A 83 -10.59 1.27 2.11
N ARG A 84 -10.47 2.16 3.10
CA ARG A 84 -11.33 3.33 3.26
C ARG A 84 -10.90 4.49 2.37
N ASP A 85 -9.59 4.71 2.26
CA ASP A 85 -8.96 5.83 1.57
C ASP A 85 -8.16 5.38 0.34
N ASN A 86 -7.92 6.32 -0.57
CA ASN A 86 -7.07 6.11 -1.73
C ASN A 86 -5.60 5.97 -1.29
N PRO A 87 -4.91 4.85 -1.57
CA PRO A 87 -3.52 4.68 -1.20
C PRO A 87 -2.57 5.53 -2.05
N ILE A 88 -1.34 5.69 -1.59
CA ILE A 88 -0.26 6.38 -2.30
C ILE A 88 0.52 5.40 -3.19
N SER A 89 0.65 4.15 -2.77
CA SER A 89 1.33 3.09 -3.51
C SER A 89 0.56 1.77 -3.52
N ILE A 90 0.85 0.95 -4.53
CA ILE A 90 0.45 -0.45 -4.58
C ILE A 90 1.72 -1.25 -4.88
N THR A 91 1.98 -2.28 -4.09
CA THR A 91 3.02 -3.29 -4.34
C THR A 91 2.36 -4.61 -4.65
N VAL A 92 2.81 -5.27 -5.72
CA VAL A 92 2.31 -6.57 -6.16
C VAL A 92 3.43 -7.57 -6.35
N GLN A 93 3.13 -8.84 -6.13
CA GLN A 93 4.00 -9.97 -6.46
C GLN A 93 3.22 -10.97 -7.30
N VAL A 94 3.84 -11.49 -8.37
CA VAL A 94 3.35 -12.60 -9.19
C VAL A 94 3.94 -13.92 -8.71
#